data_AF-A0AAI8TTT1-F1
#
_entry.id   AF-A0AAI8TTT1-F1
#
_cell.length_a   1.000
_cell.length_b   1.000
_cell.length_c   1.000
_cell.angle_alpha   90.00
_cell.angle_beta   90.00
_cell.angle_gamma   90.00
#
_symmetry.space_group_name_H-M   'P 1'
#
loop_
_entity.id
_entity.type
_entity.pdbx_description
1 polymer ?
#
loop_
_entity_poly.entity_id
_entity_poly.type
_entity_poly.pdbx_seq_one_letter_code
_entity_poly.pdbx_strand_id
1 'polypeptide(L)'
;MFSELGYDAATFQAIAIRADLTRPAINHYFGNKRVLYREVVEMTNATVIGAGMAKAQEASTLLGRISAFFAAAMDAESTDRSAAAFLVTSVLEAQRHPDLVTEEHDALRNSRDFVSWAVNDAIEHGELSTDTDIPAIVEMLVAVMWGMGFYAGYVGGHDELGVIVDKFELLMVNKLWQLRD
;
A
#
# COMPACT_ATOMS: atom_id res chain seq x y z
N MET A 1 12.15 10.91 -5.30
CA MET A 1 12.06 12.33 -4.88
C MET A 1 11.08 12.56 -3.75
N PHE A 2 9.76 12.40 -3.94
CA PHE A 2 8.81 12.59 -2.83
C PHE A 2 8.95 11.52 -1.74
N SER A 3 9.16 10.24 -2.10
CA SER A 3 9.47 9.17 -1.15
C SER A 3 10.79 9.37 -0.38
N GLU A 4 11.76 10.04 -1.02
CA GLU A 4 13.10 10.28 -0.44
C GLU A 4 13.13 11.52 0.47
N LEU A 5 12.46 12.59 0.08
CA LEU A 5 12.57 13.92 0.71
C LEU A 5 11.29 14.35 1.43
N GLY A 6 10.18 13.64 1.24
CA GLY A 6 8.85 14.07 1.70
C GLY A 6 8.24 15.17 0.82
N TYR A 7 6.99 15.54 1.11
CA TYR A 7 6.29 16.57 0.35
C TYR A 7 7.04 17.90 0.45
N ASP A 8 7.28 18.45 1.64
CA ASP A 8 7.79 19.83 1.80
C ASP A 8 9.16 20.06 1.17
N ALA A 9 10.13 19.17 1.40
CA ALA A 9 11.50 19.37 0.92
C ALA A 9 11.70 19.09 -0.58
N ALA A 10 10.81 18.31 -1.22
CA ALA A 10 10.87 18.05 -2.65
C ALA A 10 10.45 19.29 -3.47
N THR A 11 11.40 20.17 -3.78
CA THR A 11 11.08 21.40 -4.55
C THR A 11 10.81 21.08 -6.02
N PHE A 12 9.91 21.85 -6.64
CA PHE A 12 9.60 21.73 -8.07
C PHE A 12 10.84 21.86 -8.97
N GLN A 13 11.78 22.72 -8.57
CA GLN A 13 13.06 22.88 -9.26
C GLN A 13 13.93 21.62 -9.15
N ALA A 14 14.04 21.03 -7.95
CA ALA A 14 14.82 19.81 -7.76
C ALA A 14 14.21 18.62 -8.50
N ILE A 15 12.88 18.52 -8.53
CA ILE A 15 12.17 17.50 -9.31
C ILE A 15 12.44 17.69 -10.81
N ALA A 16 12.31 18.92 -11.34
CA ALA A 16 12.60 19.22 -12.74
C ALA A 16 14.03 18.82 -13.12
N ILE A 17 15.03 19.24 -12.33
CA ILE A 17 16.44 18.90 -12.55
C ILE A 17 16.63 17.38 -12.58
N ARG A 18 16.03 16.64 -11.65
CA ARG A 18 16.19 15.18 -11.59
C ARG A 18 15.47 14.44 -12.71
N ALA A 19 14.42 15.02 -13.26
CA ALA A 19 13.71 14.51 -14.42
C ALA A 19 14.36 14.92 -15.76
N ASP A 20 15.52 15.59 -15.74
CA ASP A 20 16.15 16.20 -16.92
C ASP A 20 15.21 17.16 -17.69
N LEU A 21 14.37 17.87 -16.93
CA LEU A 21 13.41 18.86 -17.44
C LEU A 21 13.78 20.26 -16.97
N THR A 22 13.37 21.24 -17.78
CA THR A 22 13.41 22.65 -17.36
C THR A 22 12.22 22.99 -16.46
N ARG A 23 12.36 24.02 -15.61
CA ARG A 23 11.25 24.51 -14.78
C ARG A 23 10.03 24.96 -15.59
N PRO A 24 10.16 25.63 -16.75
CA PRO A 24 9.02 25.92 -17.61
C PRO A 24 8.34 24.65 -18.16
N ALA A 25 9.11 23.61 -18.50
CA ALA A 25 8.56 22.36 -19.03
C ALA A 25 7.70 21.62 -17.99
N ILE A 26 8.17 21.48 -16.75
CA ILE A 26 7.35 20.82 -15.70
C ILE A 26 6.10 21.63 -15.35
N ASN A 27 6.19 22.98 -15.35
CA ASN A 27 5.05 23.87 -15.11
C ASN A 27 4.00 23.80 -16.23
N HIS A 28 4.40 23.42 -17.45
CA HIS A 28 3.47 23.22 -18.55
C HIS A 28 2.53 22.04 -18.30
N TYR A 29 3.04 20.96 -17.69
CA TYR A 29 2.25 19.77 -17.36
C TYR A 29 1.53 19.89 -16.01
N PHE A 30 2.16 20.52 -15.03
CA PHE A 30 1.65 20.60 -13.67
C PHE A 30 1.61 22.03 -13.18
N GLY A 31 0.40 22.56 -12.97
CA GLY A 31 0.20 23.96 -12.59
C GLY A 31 0.80 24.34 -11.23
N ASN A 32 1.04 23.37 -10.34
CA ASN A 32 1.78 23.55 -9.10
C ASN A 32 2.21 22.20 -8.50
N LYS A 33 3.01 22.26 -7.42
CA LYS A 33 3.52 21.10 -6.67
C LYS A 33 2.43 20.19 -6.08
N ARG A 34 1.32 20.76 -5.63
CA ARG A 34 0.20 19.98 -5.10
C ARG A 34 -0.44 19.13 -6.19
N VAL A 35 -0.65 19.70 -7.38
CA VAL A 35 -1.18 18.97 -8.54
C VAL A 35 -0.24 17.83 -8.91
N LEU A 36 1.06 18.11 -9.11
CA LEU A 36 2.04 17.05 -9.38
C LEU A 36 2.02 15.95 -8.33
N TYR A 37 2.01 16.32 -7.04
CA TYR A 37 2.02 15.34 -5.96
C TYR A 37 0.81 14.41 -6.02
N ARG A 38 -0.39 14.95 -6.22
CA ARG A 38 -1.61 14.14 -6.33
C ARG A 38 -1.57 13.20 -7.53
N GLU A 39 -1.11 13.66 -8.68
CA GLU A 39 -0.95 12.81 -9.88
C GLU A 39 0.01 11.65 -9.62
N VAL A 40 1.12 11.89 -8.89
CA VAL A 40 2.05 10.83 -8.50
C VAL A 40 1.39 9.86 -7.51
N VAL A 41 0.61 10.35 -6.54
CA VAL A 41 -0.15 9.50 -5.59
C VAL A 41 -1.16 8.63 -6.33
N GLU A 42 -1.94 9.22 -7.24
CA GLU A 42 -2.95 8.52 -8.05
C GLU A 42 -2.30 7.42 -8.91
N MET A 43 -1.25 7.77 -9.66
CA MET A 43 -0.52 6.82 -10.49
C MET A 43 0.08 5.68 -9.66
N THR A 44 0.64 5.99 -8.49
CA THR A 44 1.25 4.99 -7.61
C THR A 44 0.20 4.08 -6.98
N ASN A 45 -0.92 4.64 -6.51
CA ASN A 45 -2.06 3.89 -5.99
C ASN A 45 -2.61 2.93 -7.06
N ALA A 46 -2.83 3.40 -8.28
CA ALA A 46 -3.34 2.56 -9.36
C ALA A 46 -2.39 1.41 -9.69
N THR A 47 -1.08 1.69 -9.70
CA THR A 47 -0.05 0.71 -10.06
C THR A 47 0.19 -0.34 -8.98
N VAL A 48 0.20 0.05 -7.69
CA VAL A 48 0.52 -0.86 -6.58
C VAL A 48 -0.75 -1.44 -5.96
N ILE A 49 -1.63 -0.57 -5.45
CA ILE A 49 -2.85 -1.00 -4.76
C ILE A 49 -3.85 -1.56 -5.76
N GLY A 50 -4.06 -0.88 -6.88
CA GLY A 50 -5.02 -1.33 -7.92
C GLY A 50 -4.64 -2.69 -8.51
N ALA A 51 -3.37 -2.88 -8.87
CA ALA A 51 -2.88 -4.18 -9.36
C ALA A 51 -2.98 -5.27 -8.28
N GLY A 52 -2.63 -4.94 -7.02
CA GLY A 52 -2.78 -5.85 -5.90
C GLY A 52 -4.22 -6.29 -5.67
N MET A 53 -5.17 -5.35 -5.72
CA MET A 53 -6.59 -5.62 -5.58
C MET A 53 -7.12 -6.49 -6.73
N ALA A 54 -6.75 -6.17 -7.97
CA ALA A 54 -7.15 -6.96 -9.14
C ALA A 54 -6.67 -8.41 -9.02
N LYS A 55 -5.41 -8.61 -8.58
CA LYS A 55 -4.86 -9.94 -8.38
C LYS A 55 -5.53 -10.69 -7.24
N ALA A 56 -5.80 -9.98 -6.13
CA ALA A 56 -6.49 -10.55 -4.99
C ALA A 56 -7.90 -11.05 -5.36
N GLN A 57 -8.64 -10.31 -6.19
CA GLN A 57 -9.99 -10.70 -6.63
C GLN A 57 -10.04 -12.03 -7.38
N GLU A 58 -8.93 -12.50 -7.95
CA GLU A 58 -8.84 -13.83 -8.59
C GLU A 58 -8.83 -14.98 -7.57
N ALA A 59 -8.54 -14.70 -6.29
CA ALA A 59 -8.48 -15.70 -5.23
C ALA A 59 -9.82 -15.89 -4.51
N SER A 60 -10.11 -17.14 -4.15
CA SER A 60 -11.37 -17.58 -3.55
C SER A 60 -11.35 -17.70 -2.03
N THR A 61 -10.20 -17.43 -1.40
CA THR A 61 -10.03 -17.50 0.06
C THR A 61 -9.51 -16.15 0.59
N LEU A 62 -9.87 -15.77 1.81
CA LEU A 62 -9.35 -14.60 2.51
C LEU A 62 -7.83 -14.61 2.51
N LEU A 63 -7.24 -15.75 2.88
CA LEU A 63 -5.80 -15.89 2.89
C LEU A 63 -5.21 -15.76 1.49
N GLY A 64 -5.81 -16.43 0.50
CA GLY A 64 -5.37 -16.33 -0.90
C GLY A 64 -5.44 -14.90 -1.43
N ARG A 65 -6.47 -14.12 -1.07
CA ARG A 65 -6.62 -12.71 -1.44
C ARG A 65 -5.51 -11.84 -0.86
N ILE A 66 -5.26 -11.96 0.44
CA ILE A 66 -4.23 -11.19 1.12
C ILE A 66 -2.84 -11.55 0.57
N SER A 67 -2.59 -12.84 0.34
CA SER A 67 -1.31 -13.32 -0.19
C SER A 67 -1.09 -12.87 -1.63
N ALA A 68 -2.12 -12.96 -2.48
CA ALA A 68 -2.10 -12.47 -3.86
C ALA A 68 -1.89 -10.95 -3.94
N PHE A 69 -2.47 -10.19 -3.00
CA PHE A 69 -2.23 -8.75 -2.90
C PHE A 69 -0.76 -8.45 -2.63
N PHE A 70 -0.15 -9.10 -1.63
CA PHE A 70 1.27 -8.91 -1.33
C PHE A 70 2.19 -9.40 -2.46
N ALA A 71 1.87 -10.53 -3.09
CA ALA A 71 2.61 -11.03 -4.24
C ALA A 71 2.60 -10.04 -5.41
N ALA A 72 1.45 -9.46 -5.73
CA ALA A 72 1.34 -8.44 -6.77
C ALA A 72 2.10 -7.14 -6.40
N ALA A 73 2.09 -6.74 -5.13
CA ALA A 73 2.90 -5.62 -4.66
C ALA A 73 4.40 -5.91 -4.84
N MET A 74 4.86 -7.13 -4.53
CA MET A 74 6.25 -7.58 -4.71
C MET A 74 6.67 -7.67 -6.18
N ASP A 75 5.77 -8.11 -7.06
CA ASP A 75 6.04 -8.20 -8.50
C ASP A 75 6.15 -6.81 -9.15
N ALA A 76 5.27 -5.88 -8.77
CA ALA A 76 5.37 -4.47 -9.18
C ALA A 76 6.66 -3.81 -8.65
N GLU A 77 7.13 -4.24 -7.48
CA GLU A 77 8.32 -3.74 -6.80
C GLU A 77 9.64 -4.24 -7.41
N SER A 78 9.61 -5.29 -8.26
CA SER A 78 10.80 -5.77 -9.00
C SER A 78 11.45 -4.69 -9.88
N THR A 79 10.77 -3.56 -10.09
CA THR A 79 11.29 -2.42 -10.87
C THR A 79 11.48 -1.13 -10.04
N ASP A 80 10.78 -0.90 -8.91
CA ASP A 80 10.95 0.34 -8.11
C ASP A 80 10.41 0.27 -6.66
N ARG A 81 11.30 0.00 -5.68
CA ARG A 81 11.04 0.08 -4.22
C ARG A 81 10.47 1.43 -3.76
N SER A 82 10.71 2.49 -4.53
CA SER A 82 10.29 3.83 -4.16
C SER A 82 8.76 4.01 -4.22
N ALA A 83 8.03 3.15 -4.93
CA ALA A 83 6.58 3.18 -5.01
C ALA A 83 5.89 2.80 -3.69
N ALA A 84 6.29 1.67 -3.08
CA ALA A 84 5.77 1.24 -1.78
C ALA A 84 6.14 2.26 -0.69
N ALA A 85 7.40 2.70 -0.68
CA ALA A 85 7.87 3.76 0.22
C ALA A 85 7.04 5.05 0.05
N PHE A 86 6.75 5.43 -1.21
CA PHE A 86 5.97 6.62 -1.50
C PHE A 86 4.54 6.54 -0.95
N LEU A 87 3.84 5.41 -1.12
CA LEU A 87 2.48 5.23 -0.59
C LEU A 87 2.42 5.34 0.94
N VAL A 88 3.41 4.78 1.62
CA VAL A 88 3.52 4.89 3.08
C VAL A 88 3.75 6.33 3.50
N THR A 89 4.69 7.04 2.85
CA THR A 89 4.89 8.46 3.13
C THR A 89 3.69 9.31 2.76
N SER A 90 2.94 8.97 1.72
CA SER A 90 1.83 9.79 1.28
C SER A 90 0.70 9.83 2.30
N VAL A 91 0.48 8.74 3.03
CA VAL A 91 -0.46 8.71 4.16
C VAL A 91 0.03 9.57 5.33
N LEU A 92 1.33 9.53 5.64
CA LEU A 92 1.90 10.39 6.70
C LEU A 92 1.86 11.87 6.32
N GLU A 93 2.12 12.19 5.06
CA GLU A 93 2.04 13.56 4.53
C GLU A 93 0.60 14.05 4.46
N ALA A 94 -0.36 13.20 4.13
CA ALA A 94 -1.80 13.49 4.18
C ALA A 94 -2.26 13.90 5.59
N GLN A 95 -1.70 13.31 6.64
CA GLN A 95 -1.99 13.71 8.03
C GLN A 95 -1.44 15.11 8.36
N ARG A 96 -0.31 15.49 7.76
CA ARG A 96 0.33 16.80 7.96
C ARG A 96 -0.30 17.89 7.10
N HIS A 97 -0.73 17.52 5.90
CA HIS A 97 -1.28 18.38 4.88
C HIS A 97 -2.61 17.80 4.37
N PRO A 98 -3.72 17.99 5.12
CA PRO A 98 -5.02 17.41 4.75
C PRO A 98 -5.54 17.86 3.38
N ASP A 99 -5.06 19.00 2.86
CA ASP A 99 -5.39 19.50 1.52
C ASP A 99 -4.74 18.72 0.36
N LEU A 100 -3.82 17.79 0.67
CA LEU A 100 -3.24 16.87 -0.29
C LEU A 100 -4.15 15.66 -0.55
N VAL A 101 -5.07 15.35 0.36
CA VAL A 101 -6.00 14.22 0.21
C VAL A 101 -7.20 14.65 -0.62
N THR A 102 -7.54 13.85 -1.61
CA THR A 102 -8.86 13.86 -2.25
C THR A 102 -9.56 12.57 -1.89
N GLU A 103 -10.88 12.60 -1.73
CA GLU A 103 -11.66 11.41 -1.37
C GLU A 103 -11.33 10.20 -2.26
N GLU A 104 -11.22 10.38 -3.58
CA GLU A 104 -10.90 9.31 -4.54
C GLU A 104 -9.50 8.68 -4.35
N HIS A 105 -8.56 9.36 -3.68
CA HIS A 105 -7.14 8.97 -3.61
C HIS A 105 -6.64 8.73 -2.18
N ASP A 106 -7.55 8.47 -1.25
CA ASP A 106 -7.21 8.08 0.10
C ASP A 106 -6.79 6.60 0.15
N ALA A 107 -5.48 6.36 0.10
CA ALA A 107 -4.90 5.02 0.14
C ALA A 107 -5.30 4.22 1.38
N LEU A 108 -5.49 4.90 2.53
CA LEU A 108 -5.90 4.26 3.78
C LEU A 108 -7.37 3.81 3.69
N ARG A 109 -8.25 4.68 3.16
CA ARG A 109 -9.65 4.33 2.93
C ARG A 109 -9.80 3.17 1.95
N ASN A 110 -9.13 3.25 0.80
CA ASN A 110 -9.18 2.21 -0.23
C ASN A 110 -8.68 0.85 0.30
N SER A 111 -7.61 0.88 1.11
CA SER A 111 -7.09 -0.29 1.82
C SER A 111 -8.11 -0.89 2.78
N ARG A 112 -8.79 -0.04 3.57
CA ARG A 112 -9.85 -0.48 4.50
C ARG A 112 -11.03 -1.08 3.76
N ASP A 113 -11.48 -0.44 2.68
CA ASP A 113 -12.61 -0.91 1.87
C ASP A 113 -12.30 -2.29 1.27
N PHE A 114 -11.08 -2.50 0.76
CA PHE A 114 -10.63 -3.79 0.25
C PHE A 114 -10.62 -4.89 1.33
N VAL A 115 -9.98 -4.63 2.48
CA VAL A 115 -9.90 -5.61 3.57
C VAL A 115 -11.28 -5.91 4.14
N SER A 116 -12.12 -4.90 4.29
CA SER A 116 -13.52 -5.05 4.72
C SER A 116 -14.29 -5.96 3.77
N TRP A 117 -14.20 -5.71 2.46
CA TRP A 117 -14.80 -6.58 1.45
C TRP A 117 -14.30 -8.03 1.57
N ALA A 118 -12.98 -8.24 1.65
CA ALA A 118 -12.40 -9.57 1.69
C ALA A 118 -12.83 -10.37 2.93
N VAL A 119 -12.89 -9.71 4.10
CA VAL A 119 -13.34 -10.32 5.36
C VAL A 119 -14.83 -10.66 5.31
N ASN A 120 -15.69 -9.75 4.84
CA ASN A 120 -17.12 -9.99 4.77
C ASN A 120 -17.46 -11.13 3.80
N ASP A 121 -16.81 -11.18 2.64
CA ASP A 121 -17.01 -12.26 1.67
C ASP A 121 -16.55 -13.63 2.21
N ALA A 122 -15.46 -13.68 2.97
CA ALA A 122 -15.00 -14.90 3.65
C ALA A 122 -15.99 -15.39 4.72
N ILE A 123 -16.68 -14.47 5.40
CA ILE A 123 -17.76 -14.81 6.35
C ILE A 123 -18.98 -15.34 5.61
N GLU A 124 -19.40 -14.68 4.53
CA GLU A 124 -20.56 -15.08 3.73
C GLU A 124 -20.41 -16.50 3.15
N HIS A 125 -19.21 -16.87 2.71
CA HIS A 125 -18.91 -18.20 2.18
C HIS A 125 -18.52 -19.23 3.25
N GLY A 126 -18.56 -18.86 4.54
CA GLY A 126 -18.28 -19.76 5.65
C GLY A 126 -16.80 -20.16 5.82
N GLU A 127 -15.87 -19.44 5.18
CA GLU A 127 -14.44 -19.61 5.37
C GLU A 127 -13.98 -19.06 6.73
N LEU A 128 -14.54 -17.92 7.13
CA LEU A 128 -14.23 -17.26 8.40
C LEU A 128 -15.46 -17.31 9.32
N SER A 129 -15.29 -17.92 10.48
CA SER A 129 -16.26 -17.86 11.58
C SER A 129 -15.58 -17.26 12.81
N THR A 130 -16.18 -16.22 13.38
CA THR A 130 -15.61 -15.49 14.52
C THR A 130 -16.70 -14.91 15.39
N ASP A 131 -16.49 -14.97 16.71
CA ASP A 131 -17.30 -14.26 17.72
C ASP A 131 -16.74 -12.85 18.00
N THR A 132 -15.67 -12.46 17.32
CA THR A 132 -14.97 -11.18 17.49
C THR A 132 -15.60 -10.08 16.63
N ASP A 133 -15.42 -8.83 17.03
CA ASP A 133 -15.85 -7.66 16.28
C ASP A 133 -15.16 -7.58 14.90
N ILE A 134 -15.96 -7.64 13.82
CA ILE A 134 -15.49 -7.60 12.43
C ILE A 134 -14.69 -6.31 12.13
N PRO A 135 -15.17 -5.10 12.50
CA PRO A 135 -14.38 -3.89 12.44
C PRO A 135 -12.98 -4.02 13.03
N ALA A 136 -12.84 -4.63 14.22
CA ALA A 136 -11.52 -4.81 14.83
C ALA A 136 -10.60 -5.75 14.02
N ILE A 137 -11.16 -6.81 13.41
CA ILE A 137 -10.40 -7.70 12.50
C ILE A 137 -9.94 -6.93 11.27
N VAL A 138 -10.83 -6.12 10.66
CA VAL A 138 -10.50 -5.29 9.50
C VAL A 138 -9.35 -4.33 9.85
N GLU A 139 -9.44 -3.60 10.96
CA GLU A 139 -8.38 -2.68 11.37
C GLU A 139 -7.06 -3.38 11.65
N MET A 140 -7.10 -4.56 12.28
CA MET A 140 -5.90 -5.37 12.52
C MET A 140 -5.24 -5.78 11.21
N LEU A 141 -6.01 -6.28 10.24
CA LEU A 141 -5.49 -6.69 8.94
C LEU A 141 -4.99 -5.50 8.11
N VAL A 142 -5.66 -4.34 8.17
CA VAL A 142 -5.19 -3.09 7.56
C VAL A 142 -3.85 -2.69 8.19
N ALA A 143 -3.70 -2.75 9.51
CA ALA A 143 -2.45 -2.43 10.19
C ALA A 143 -1.31 -3.37 9.77
N VAL A 144 -1.58 -4.67 9.62
CA VAL A 144 -0.59 -5.63 9.10
C VAL A 144 -0.20 -5.27 7.66
N MET A 145 -1.18 -4.99 6.79
CA MET A 145 -0.93 -4.63 5.40
C MET A 145 -0.05 -3.39 5.25
N TRP A 146 -0.34 -2.34 6.03
CA TRP A 146 0.51 -1.14 6.08
C TRP A 146 1.89 -1.41 6.68
N GLY A 147 1.97 -2.27 7.70
CA GLY A 147 3.25 -2.70 8.28
C GLY A 147 4.14 -3.42 7.26
N MET A 148 3.55 -4.27 6.41
CA MET A 148 4.27 -4.93 5.32
C MET A 148 4.69 -3.95 4.23
N GLY A 149 3.82 -3.01 3.83
CA GLY A 149 4.17 -1.94 2.89
C GLY A 149 5.32 -1.06 3.38
N PHE A 150 5.34 -0.75 4.69
CA PHE A 150 6.46 -0.05 5.32
C PHE A 150 7.74 -0.89 5.29
N TYR A 151 7.65 -2.17 5.65
CA TYR A 151 8.81 -3.07 5.64
C TYR A 151 9.40 -3.20 4.24
N ALA A 152 8.56 -3.37 3.21
CA ALA A 152 8.95 -3.40 1.81
C ALA A 152 9.71 -2.12 1.38
N GLY A 153 9.10 -0.96 1.64
CA GLY A 153 9.63 0.32 1.19
C GLY A 153 10.89 0.79 1.93
N TYR A 154 11.07 0.41 3.20
CA TYR A 154 12.11 1.00 4.06
C TYR A 154 13.08 0.02 4.71
N VAL A 155 12.69 -1.25 4.90
CA VAL A 155 13.45 -2.19 5.73
C VAL A 155 14.00 -3.34 4.88
N GLY A 156 13.15 -4.25 4.40
CA GLY A 156 13.59 -5.52 3.85
C GLY A 156 13.92 -5.54 2.37
N GLY A 157 14.85 -6.41 1.98
CA GLY A 157 15.11 -6.73 0.58
C GLY A 157 13.93 -7.49 -0.06
N HIS A 158 13.91 -7.55 -1.40
CA HIS A 158 12.87 -8.24 -2.18
C HIS A 158 12.69 -9.71 -1.73
N ASP A 159 13.81 -10.43 -1.55
CA ASP A 159 13.80 -11.82 -1.09
C ASP A 159 13.28 -12.00 0.35
N GLU A 160 13.41 -10.97 1.20
CA GLU A 160 13.01 -11.04 2.62
C GLU A 160 11.50 -10.86 2.80
N LEU A 161 10.86 -10.07 1.93
CA LEU A 161 9.43 -9.82 2.01
C LEU A 161 8.61 -11.07 1.68
N GLY A 162 9.02 -11.85 0.67
CA GLY A 162 8.39 -13.14 0.37
C GLY A 162 8.42 -14.10 1.55
N VAL A 163 9.57 -14.19 2.24
CA VAL A 163 9.70 -15.02 3.45
C VAL A 163 8.77 -14.54 4.58
N ILE A 164 8.56 -13.22 4.71
CA ILE A 164 7.66 -12.66 5.73
C ILE A 164 6.19 -12.94 5.39
N VAL A 165 5.81 -12.80 4.12
CA VAL A 165 4.46 -13.17 3.66
C VAL A 165 4.20 -14.65 3.95
N ASP A 166 5.15 -15.54 3.65
CA ASP A 166 5.04 -16.96 4.00
C ASP A 166 4.84 -17.19 5.51
N LYS A 167 5.53 -16.44 6.38
CA LYS A 167 5.34 -16.56 7.84
C LYS A 167 3.99 -16.02 8.28
N PHE A 168 3.53 -14.94 7.66
CA PHE A 168 2.20 -14.40 7.92
C PHE A 168 1.10 -15.38 7.49
N GLU A 169 1.26 -16.06 6.35
CA GLU A 169 0.34 -17.13 5.94
C GLU A 169 0.27 -18.24 6.97
N LEU A 170 1.44 -18.73 7.42
CA LEU A 170 1.52 -19.73 8.48
C LEU A 170 0.88 -19.24 9.80
N LEU A 171 1.00 -17.96 10.12
CA LEU A 171 0.37 -17.36 11.30
C LEU A 171 -1.15 -17.40 11.18
N MET A 172 -1.69 -16.98 10.03
CA MET A 172 -3.13 -16.91 9.77
C MET A 172 -3.80 -18.29 9.80
N VAL A 173 -3.09 -19.35 9.41
CA VAL A 173 -3.59 -20.73 9.51
C VAL A 173 -3.21 -21.44 10.80
N ASN A 174 -2.69 -20.70 11.80
CA ASN A 174 -2.31 -21.22 13.11
C ASN A 174 -1.25 -22.35 13.05
N LYS A 175 -0.34 -22.29 12.07
CA LYS A 175 0.75 -23.26 11.84
C LYS A 175 2.15 -22.66 12.06
N LEU A 176 2.27 -21.37 12.36
CA LEU A 176 3.58 -20.72 12.50
C LEU A 176 4.37 -21.24 13.70
N TRP A 177 3.73 -21.36 14.86
CA TRP A 177 4.39 -21.80 16.09
C TRP A 177 3.42 -22.55 17.00
N GLN A 178 3.98 -23.22 18.00
CA GLN A 178 3.26 -23.77 19.14
C GLN A 178 3.79 -23.11 20.40
N LEU A 179 2.92 -22.45 21.16
CA LEU A 179 3.28 -21.92 22.47
C LEU A 179 3.36 -23.09 23.45
N ARG A 180 4.43 -23.13 24.25
CA ARG A 180 4.56 -24.05 25.38
C ARG A 180 4.39 -23.22 26.65
N ASP A 181 3.59 -23.76 27.57
CA ASP A 181 3.38 -23.18 28.91
C ASP A 181 4.64 -23.25 29.78
#